data_AF-A0A9W4MWW2-F1
#
_entry.id   AF-A0A9W4MWW2-F1
#
_cell.length_a   1.000
_cell.length_b   1.000
_cell.length_c   1.000
_cell.angle_alpha   90.00
_cell.angle_beta   90.00
_cell.angle_gamma   90.00
#
_symmetry.space_group_name_H-M   'P 1'
#
loop_
_entity.id
_entity.type
_entity.pdbx_description
1 polymer ?
#
loop_
_entity_poly.entity_id
_entity_poly.type
_entity_poly.pdbx_seq_one_letter_code
_entity_poly.pdbx_strand_id
1 'polypeptide(L)'
;MMYAYSIQTGLTILVGPVYRIFYLALAPTSSFIRDLRDIQTNFFSSNGFFVGSSAIATLANLSQNPSTFEVAEMQAMAFLQVNSILVTFFCMVVAQPMSRWAARVLLYFIVFVLVVVALGLSHLGSDSRANWRLASDGCAHSSTDYSVINPVPYPSWAVAIFTVAGTIAFWLQSLKEKFQADKLHKSLFRLLMTFWVLLIGLLTAGMVVGLTMMWRQRRHLRSLARDQFEDDQWGFGQIAALTIWAPIVVELIYILNDLVQRKSKRWNRWNQTISVYFSPKALQEDQATPRSNPQPEMKEHGASGRVTEVASS
;
A
#
# COMPACT_ATOMS: atom_id res chain seq x y z
N MET A 1 -17.84 -9.85 1.81
CA MET A 1 -16.68 -9.12 1.22
C MET A 1 -16.18 -7.95 2.07
N MET A 2 -17.03 -7.35 2.91
CA MET A 2 -16.68 -6.11 3.64
C MET A 2 -15.47 -6.15 4.56
N TYR A 3 -15.21 -7.26 5.22
CA TYR A 3 -14.08 -7.36 6.13
C TYR A 3 -12.76 -7.18 5.40
N ALA A 4 -12.62 -7.74 4.18
CA ALA A 4 -11.43 -7.56 3.35
C ALA A 4 -11.19 -6.08 2.99
N TYR A 5 -12.24 -5.35 2.59
CA TYR A 5 -12.14 -3.91 2.27
C TYR A 5 -11.93 -3.02 3.50
N SER A 6 -12.48 -3.43 4.65
CA SER A 6 -12.24 -2.75 5.93
C SER A 6 -10.78 -2.90 6.36
N ILE A 7 -10.24 -4.12 6.24
CA ILE A 7 -8.82 -4.41 6.48
C ILE A 7 -7.94 -3.65 5.50
N GLN A 8 -8.26 -3.68 4.19
CA GLN A 8 -7.53 -2.93 3.17
C GLN A 8 -7.52 -1.43 3.49
N THR A 9 -8.66 -0.85 3.86
CA THR A 9 -8.75 0.57 4.22
C THR A 9 -7.91 0.89 5.44
N GLY A 10 -8.03 0.09 6.51
CA GLY A 10 -7.23 0.23 7.72
C GLY A 10 -5.73 0.14 7.44
N LEU A 11 -5.30 -0.87 6.68
CA LEU A 11 -3.90 -1.05 6.29
C LEU A 11 -3.42 0.09 5.38
N THR A 12 -4.24 0.56 4.43
CA THR A 12 -3.88 1.70 3.57
C THR A 12 -3.60 2.95 4.39
N ILE A 13 -4.41 3.22 5.41
CA ILE A 13 -4.24 4.38 6.29
C ILE A 13 -3.02 4.22 7.21
N LEU A 14 -2.89 3.06 7.86
CA LEU A 14 -1.82 2.80 8.82
C LEU A 14 -0.44 2.74 8.15
N VAL A 15 -0.34 1.99 7.05
CA VAL A 15 0.91 1.71 6.34
C VAL A 15 1.23 2.78 5.28
N GLY A 16 0.24 3.57 4.87
CA GLY A 16 0.42 4.73 3.98
C GLY A 16 0.73 6.02 4.75
N PRO A 17 -0.26 6.90 4.96
CA PRO A 17 -0.03 8.24 5.53
C PRO A 17 0.48 8.22 6.97
N VAL A 18 -0.05 7.34 7.84
CA VAL A 18 0.35 7.30 9.26
C VAL A 18 1.80 6.87 9.41
N TYR A 19 2.19 5.76 8.79
CA TYR A 19 3.59 5.33 8.73
C TYR A 19 4.48 6.43 8.15
N ARG A 20 4.02 7.17 7.14
CA ARG A 20 4.82 8.24 6.55
C ARG A 20 5.10 9.38 7.53
N ILE A 21 4.11 9.78 8.31
CA ILE A 21 4.28 10.79 9.37
C ILE A 21 5.30 10.29 10.40
N PHE A 22 5.17 9.04 10.85
CA PHE A 22 6.13 8.43 11.78
C PHE A 22 7.53 8.31 11.20
N TYR A 23 7.67 7.96 9.92
CA TYR A 23 8.96 7.89 9.25
C TYR A 23 9.63 9.27 9.20
N LEU A 24 8.91 10.32 8.85
CA LEU A 24 9.47 11.67 8.80
C LEU A 24 9.85 12.19 10.20
N ALA A 25 9.07 11.86 11.23
CA ALA A 25 9.31 12.34 12.59
C ALA A 25 10.37 11.51 13.35
N LEU A 26 10.42 10.19 13.15
CA LEU A 26 11.12 9.25 14.04
C LEU A 26 12.16 8.36 13.34
N ALA A 27 12.27 8.37 12.00
CA ALA A 27 13.29 7.57 11.32
C ALA A 27 14.74 7.88 11.73
N PRO A 28 15.14 9.15 12.05
CA PRO A 28 16.50 9.42 12.49
C PRO A 28 16.86 8.67 13.78
N THR A 29 15.90 8.50 14.69
CA THR A 29 16.12 7.98 16.04
C THR A 29 15.77 6.50 16.22
N SER A 30 14.89 5.95 15.39
CA SER A 30 14.40 4.58 15.54
C SER A 30 14.76 3.69 14.35
N SER A 31 15.52 2.60 14.60
CA SER A 31 15.79 1.58 13.58
C SER A 31 14.50 0.84 13.18
N PHE A 32 13.61 0.57 14.14
CA PHE A 32 12.33 -0.08 13.89
C PHE A 32 11.50 0.63 12.82
N ILE A 33 11.40 1.96 12.90
CA ILE A 33 10.63 2.76 11.92
C ILE A 33 11.24 2.68 10.51
N ARG A 34 12.55 2.46 10.40
CA ARG A 34 13.21 2.22 9.11
C ARG A 34 12.90 0.82 8.58
N ASP A 35 12.93 -0.18 9.45
CA ASP A 35 12.66 -1.58 9.08
C ASP A 35 11.19 -1.78 8.63
N LEU A 36 10.25 -0.99 9.17
CA LEU A 36 8.86 -0.93 8.69
C LEU A 36 8.70 -0.52 7.22
N ARG A 37 9.75 -0.01 6.55
CA ARG A 37 9.75 0.30 5.12
C ARG A 37 9.50 -0.96 4.29
N ASP A 38 9.98 -2.11 4.75
CA ASP A 38 9.79 -3.37 4.03
C ASP A 38 8.33 -3.85 4.14
N ILE A 39 7.70 -3.64 5.29
CA ILE A 39 6.26 -3.84 5.45
C ILE A 39 5.47 -2.94 4.50
N GLN A 40 5.79 -1.65 4.43
CA GLN A 40 5.13 -0.71 3.51
C GLN A 40 5.29 -1.16 2.06
N THR A 41 6.49 -1.58 1.71
CA THR A 41 6.87 -2.07 0.39
C THR A 41 6.05 -3.31 0.00
N ASN A 42 5.92 -4.27 0.91
CA ASN A 42 5.16 -5.50 0.66
C ASN A 42 3.66 -5.24 0.63
N PHE A 43 3.15 -4.38 1.53
CA PHE A 43 1.77 -3.91 1.49
C PHE A 43 1.41 -3.28 0.14
N PHE A 44 2.29 -2.45 -0.42
CA PHE A 44 2.03 -1.82 -1.72
C PHE A 44 1.87 -2.87 -2.83
N SER A 45 2.70 -3.91 -2.88
CA SER A 45 2.55 -4.98 -3.86
C SER A 45 1.26 -5.78 -3.63
N SER A 46 1.01 -6.21 -2.39
CA SER A 46 -0.20 -6.95 -2.02
C SER A 46 -1.48 -6.16 -2.32
N ASN A 47 -1.51 -4.86 -2.02
CA ASN A 47 -2.65 -4.00 -2.32
C ASN A 47 -2.89 -3.88 -3.83
N GLY A 48 -1.82 -3.76 -4.63
CA GLY A 48 -1.94 -3.76 -6.08
C GLY A 48 -2.58 -5.05 -6.62
N PHE A 49 -2.16 -6.22 -6.11
CA PHE A 49 -2.74 -7.51 -6.51
C PHE A 49 -4.18 -7.70 -6.03
N PHE A 50 -4.48 -7.30 -4.80
CA PHE A 50 -5.85 -7.35 -4.27
C PHE A 50 -6.79 -6.48 -5.11
N VAL A 51 -6.39 -5.24 -5.38
CA VAL A 51 -7.23 -4.32 -6.16
C VAL A 51 -7.33 -4.78 -7.63
N GLY A 52 -6.23 -5.23 -8.23
CA GLY A 52 -6.24 -5.73 -9.60
C GLY A 52 -7.15 -6.94 -9.79
N SER A 53 -7.06 -7.93 -8.89
CA SER A 53 -7.94 -9.11 -8.94
C SER A 53 -9.40 -8.72 -8.74
N SER A 54 -9.70 -7.78 -7.83
CA SER A 54 -11.07 -7.31 -7.65
C SER A 54 -11.61 -6.50 -8.82
N ALA A 55 -10.78 -5.69 -9.48
CA ALA A 55 -11.19 -4.96 -10.68
C ALA A 55 -11.52 -5.92 -11.82
N ILE A 56 -10.70 -6.96 -12.02
CA ILE A 56 -10.97 -8.02 -12.99
C ILE A 56 -12.27 -8.75 -12.66
N ALA A 57 -12.49 -9.12 -11.40
CA ALA A 57 -13.73 -9.76 -10.98
C ALA A 57 -14.96 -8.86 -11.22
N THR A 58 -14.83 -7.55 -10.98
CA THR A 58 -15.88 -6.57 -11.26
C THR A 58 -16.20 -6.51 -12.75
N LEU A 59 -15.18 -6.44 -13.61
CA LEU A 59 -15.37 -6.43 -15.07
C LEU A 59 -15.99 -7.73 -15.59
N ALA A 60 -15.56 -8.87 -15.06
CA ALA A 60 -16.11 -10.18 -15.41
C ALA A 60 -17.57 -10.34 -14.94
N ASN A 61 -17.94 -9.73 -13.82
CA ASN A 61 -19.32 -9.78 -13.35
C ASN A 61 -20.21 -8.81 -14.14
N LEU A 62 -19.70 -7.62 -14.49
CA LEU A 62 -20.41 -6.68 -15.36
C LEU A 62 -20.74 -7.26 -16.75
N SER A 63 -19.90 -8.12 -17.31
CA SER A 63 -20.19 -8.79 -18.58
C SER A 63 -21.32 -9.83 -18.50
N GLN A 64 -21.68 -10.26 -17.30
CA GLN A 64 -22.77 -11.22 -17.05
C GLN A 64 -24.13 -10.54 -16.83
N ASN A 65 -24.23 -9.22 -17.04
CA ASN A 65 -25.44 -8.41 -16.82
C ASN A 65 -26.00 -8.58 -15.38
N PRO A 66 -25.22 -8.16 -14.36
CA PRO A 66 -25.58 -8.35 -12.97
C PRO A 66 -26.77 -7.43 -12.60
N SER A 67 -27.41 -7.75 -11.48
CA SER A 67 -28.53 -6.94 -10.98
C SER A 67 -28.07 -5.50 -10.67
N THR A 68 -28.98 -4.52 -10.77
CA THR A 68 -28.64 -3.11 -10.48
C THR A 68 -28.10 -2.92 -9.06
N PHE A 69 -28.50 -3.80 -8.14
CA PHE A 69 -27.96 -3.88 -6.79
C PHE A 69 -26.47 -4.27 -6.76
N GLU A 70 -26.08 -5.30 -7.49
CA GLU A 70 -24.70 -5.73 -7.55
C GLU A 70 -23.82 -4.68 -8.25
N VAL A 71 -24.35 -4.00 -9.27
CA VAL A 71 -23.66 -2.86 -9.93
C VAL A 71 -23.39 -1.74 -8.92
N ALA A 72 -24.35 -1.44 -8.04
CA ALA A 72 -24.19 -0.47 -6.97
C ALA A 72 -23.08 -0.84 -5.97
N GLU A 73 -23.02 -2.11 -5.54
CA GLU A 73 -21.95 -2.59 -4.66
C GLU A 73 -20.59 -2.52 -5.37
N MET A 74 -20.53 -2.92 -6.66
CA MET A 74 -19.33 -2.82 -7.49
C MET A 74 -18.83 -1.38 -7.64
N GLN A 75 -19.74 -0.43 -7.85
CA GLN A 75 -19.42 1.00 -7.93
C GLN A 75 -18.78 1.50 -6.63
N ALA A 76 -19.34 1.14 -5.47
CA ALA A 76 -18.80 1.53 -4.17
C ALA A 76 -17.42 0.89 -3.89
N MET A 77 -17.25 -0.38 -4.28
CA MET A 77 -15.96 -1.09 -4.19
C MET A 77 -14.90 -0.43 -5.09
N ALA A 78 -15.22 -0.16 -6.34
CA ALA A 78 -14.31 0.49 -7.29
C ALA A 78 -13.89 1.87 -6.80
N PHE A 79 -14.81 2.65 -6.19
CA PHE A 79 -14.49 3.93 -5.59
C PHE A 79 -13.45 3.80 -4.46
N LEU A 80 -13.66 2.87 -3.52
CA LEU A 80 -12.68 2.60 -2.45
C LEU A 80 -11.31 2.20 -3.01
N GLN A 81 -11.31 1.38 -4.05
CA GLN A 81 -10.11 0.87 -4.70
C GLN A 81 -9.31 1.97 -5.42
N VAL A 82 -9.96 2.88 -6.16
CA VAL A 82 -9.29 4.02 -6.79
C VAL A 82 -8.60 4.89 -5.73
N ASN A 83 -9.33 5.21 -4.66
CA ASN A 83 -8.77 6.02 -3.58
C ASN A 83 -7.59 5.31 -2.89
N SER A 84 -7.69 4.01 -2.63
CA SER A 84 -6.60 3.22 -2.02
C SER A 84 -5.33 3.23 -2.87
N ILE A 85 -5.47 3.03 -4.18
CA ILE A 85 -4.34 3.07 -5.13
C ILE A 85 -3.70 4.45 -5.16
N LEU A 86 -4.50 5.51 -5.26
CA LEU A 86 -3.99 6.87 -5.34
C LEU A 86 -3.27 7.27 -4.04
N VAL A 87 -3.84 6.98 -2.87
CA VAL A 87 -3.19 7.21 -1.57
C VAL A 87 -1.85 6.48 -1.51
N THR A 88 -1.85 5.20 -1.86
CA THR A 88 -0.65 4.37 -1.85
C THR A 88 0.42 4.91 -2.81
N PHE A 89 0.00 5.26 -4.02
CA PHE A 89 0.88 5.80 -5.06
C PHE A 89 1.50 7.13 -4.61
N PHE A 90 0.72 8.06 -4.05
CA PHE A 90 1.25 9.34 -3.57
C PHE A 90 2.21 9.15 -2.40
N CYS A 91 1.92 8.23 -1.47
CA CYS A 91 2.86 7.86 -0.42
C CYS A 91 4.18 7.32 -0.99
N MET A 92 4.13 6.56 -2.08
CA MET A 92 5.30 6.00 -2.77
C MET A 92 6.14 7.08 -3.49
N VAL A 93 5.49 8.02 -4.19
CA VAL A 93 6.13 9.13 -4.94
C VAL A 93 7.07 9.93 -4.05
N VAL A 94 6.66 10.19 -2.80
CA VAL A 94 7.44 10.99 -1.85
C VAL A 94 8.72 10.27 -1.41
N ALA A 95 8.72 8.93 -1.38
CA ALA A 95 9.66 8.17 -0.55
C ALA A 95 10.86 7.54 -1.27
N GLN A 96 10.73 7.16 -2.55
CA GLN A 96 11.66 6.21 -3.19
C GLN A 96 12.34 6.79 -4.45
N PRO A 97 13.62 6.44 -4.73
CA PRO A 97 14.30 6.72 -6.01
C PRO A 97 13.92 5.71 -7.11
N MET A 98 13.88 6.14 -8.38
CA MET A 98 13.23 5.43 -9.51
C MET A 98 13.89 4.09 -9.92
N SER A 99 15.20 3.96 -9.77
CA SER A 99 16.02 2.91 -10.42
C SER A 99 15.61 1.45 -10.12
N ARG A 100 14.94 1.15 -9.00
CA ARG A 100 14.55 -0.23 -8.61
C ARG A 100 13.05 -0.51 -8.62
N TRP A 101 12.22 0.44 -9.07
CA TRP A 101 10.77 0.42 -8.78
C TRP A 101 9.86 0.50 -10.01
N ALA A 102 10.42 0.52 -11.22
CA ALA A 102 9.68 0.62 -12.47
C ALA A 102 8.58 -0.44 -12.61
N ALA A 103 8.84 -1.70 -12.24
CA ALA A 103 7.86 -2.77 -12.29
C ALA A 103 6.64 -2.52 -11.39
N ARG A 104 6.83 -1.87 -10.23
CA ARG A 104 5.73 -1.55 -9.31
C ARG A 104 4.94 -0.35 -9.79
N VAL A 105 5.62 0.66 -10.32
CA VAL A 105 4.94 1.79 -10.97
C VAL A 105 4.08 1.29 -12.14
N LEU A 106 4.61 0.38 -12.96
CA LEU A 106 3.86 -0.26 -14.04
C LEU A 106 2.65 -1.06 -13.51
N LEU A 107 2.83 -1.88 -12.47
CA LEU A 107 1.73 -2.58 -11.82
C LEU A 107 0.63 -1.60 -11.38
N TYR A 108 0.99 -0.54 -10.67
CA TYR A 108 0.05 0.47 -10.21
C TYR A 108 -0.66 1.19 -11.35
N PHE A 109 0.04 1.45 -12.46
CA PHE A 109 -0.56 2.03 -13.65
C PHE A 109 -1.61 1.11 -14.27
N ILE A 110 -1.26 -0.17 -14.47
CA ILE A 110 -2.18 -1.16 -15.03
C ILE A 110 -3.41 -1.32 -14.13
N VAL A 111 -3.20 -1.48 -12.82
CA VAL A 111 -4.30 -1.64 -11.87
C VAL A 111 -5.15 -0.37 -11.81
N PHE A 112 -4.53 0.82 -11.82
CA PHE A 112 -5.26 2.08 -11.85
C PHE A 112 -6.19 2.18 -13.07
N VAL A 113 -5.69 1.85 -14.27
CA VAL A 113 -6.49 1.82 -15.49
C VAL A 113 -7.65 0.84 -15.35
N LEU A 114 -7.40 -0.39 -14.87
CA LEU A 114 -8.44 -1.40 -14.68
C LEU A 114 -9.55 -0.92 -13.74
N VAL A 115 -9.20 -0.31 -12.60
CA VAL A 115 -10.19 0.18 -11.63
C VAL A 115 -10.95 1.38 -12.18
N VAL A 116 -10.29 2.29 -12.89
CA VAL A 116 -10.96 3.43 -13.54
C VAL A 116 -11.97 2.95 -14.58
N VAL A 117 -11.62 1.95 -15.39
CA VAL A 117 -12.54 1.33 -16.34
C VAL A 117 -13.71 0.66 -15.60
N ALA A 118 -13.43 -0.12 -14.55
CA ALA A 118 -14.47 -0.75 -13.74
C ALA A 118 -15.42 0.29 -13.10
N LEU A 119 -14.88 1.40 -12.59
CA LEU A 119 -15.63 2.51 -12.02
C LEU A 119 -16.49 3.24 -13.07
N GLY A 120 -15.96 3.38 -14.30
CA GLY A 120 -16.69 3.98 -15.42
C GLY A 120 -17.84 3.10 -15.91
N LEU A 121 -17.61 1.79 -16.05
CA LEU A 121 -18.61 0.84 -16.51
C LEU A 121 -19.69 0.55 -15.45
N SER A 122 -19.33 0.58 -14.17
CA SER A 122 -20.29 0.44 -13.05
C SER A 122 -21.01 1.76 -12.71
N HIS A 123 -20.78 2.84 -13.46
CA HIS A 123 -21.39 4.13 -13.16
C HIS A 123 -22.90 4.11 -13.45
N LEU A 124 -23.68 3.97 -12.38
CA LEU A 124 -25.10 4.26 -12.41
C LEU A 124 -25.26 5.78 -12.31
N GLY A 125 -25.67 6.42 -13.42
CA GLY A 125 -25.76 7.87 -13.54
C GLY A 125 -26.46 8.55 -12.34
N SER A 126 -25.98 9.74 -11.96
CA SER A 126 -26.29 10.38 -10.67
C SER A 126 -27.76 10.72 -10.41
N ASP A 127 -28.60 10.79 -11.45
CA ASP A 127 -29.90 11.47 -11.35
C ASP A 127 -31.13 10.54 -11.43
N SER A 128 -30.96 9.26 -11.74
CA SER A 128 -32.10 8.35 -11.77
C SER A 128 -32.35 7.76 -10.38
N ARG A 129 -33.12 8.47 -9.54
CA ARG A 129 -33.77 7.86 -8.36
C ARG A 129 -34.48 6.54 -8.73
N ALA A 130 -34.90 6.38 -9.99
CA ALA A 130 -35.50 5.14 -10.49
C ALA A 130 -34.50 3.97 -10.56
N ASN A 131 -33.25 4.18 -10.95
CA ASN A 131 -32.24 3.11 -11.01
C ASN A 131 -31.89 2.61 -9.60
N TRP A 132 -31.77 3.53 -8.65
CA TRP A 132 -31.49 3.19 -7.24
C TRP A 132 -32.70 2.58 -6.54
N ARG A 133 -33.92 2.96 -6.94
CA ARG A 133 -35.15 2.26 -6.54
C ARG A 133 -35.19 0.84 -7.08
N LEU A 134 -34.90 0.63 -8.37
CA LEU A 134 -34.84 -0.71 -8.99
C LEU A 134 -33.80 -1.62 -8.30
N ALA A 135 -32.65 -1.08 -7.92
CA ALA A 135 -31.66 -1.81 -7.11
C ALA A 135 -32.20 -2.20 -5.72
N SER A 136 -32.98 -1.33 -5.10
CA SER A 136 -33.64 -1.61 -3.81
C SER A 136 -34.79 -2.61 -3.93
N ASP A 137 -35.56 -2.54 -5.03
CA ASP A 137 -36.72 -3.39 -5.30
C ASP A 137 -36.30 -4.86 -5.53
N GLY A 138 -35.14 -5.09 -6.16
CA GLY A 138 -34.57 -6.43 -6.33
C GLY A 138 -34.23 -7.16 -5.01
N CYS A 139 -34.10 -6.43 -3.90
CA CYS A 139 -33.79 -6.99 -2.58
C CYS A 139 -35.01 -7.06 -1.64
N ALA A 140 -36.12 -6.37 -1.93
CA ALA A 140 -37.22 -6.19 -0.99
C ALA A 140 -38.44 -7.02 -1.39
N HIS A 141 -38.71 -8.12 -0.68
CA HIS A 141 -39.97 -8.86 -0.84
C HIS A 141 -41.20 -8.13 -0.24
N SER A 142 -41.06 -7.03 0.52
CA SER A 142 -42.23 -6.28 1.06
C SER A 142 -41.97 -4.88 1.66
N SER A 143 -40.81 -4.25 1.44
CA SER A 143 -40.44 -3.01 2.16
C SER A 143 -40.58 -1.76 1.27
N THR A 144 -41.34 -0.77 1.75
CA THR A 144 -41.52 0.55 1.11
C THR A 144 -40.50 1.61 1.52
N ASP A 145 -39.46 1.26 2.29
CA ASP A 145 -38.42 2.20 2.75
C ASP A 145 -37.33 2.41 1.69
N TYR A 146 -37.71 3.09 0.60
CA TYR A 146 -36.88 3.32 -0.60
C TYR A 146 -35.83 4.44 -0.46
N SER A 147 -35.64 5.02 0.74
CA SER A 147 -34.79 6.20 0.94
C SER A 147 -33.39 5.91 1.49
N VAL A 148 -33.01 4.63 1.62
CA VAL A 148 -31.84 4.25 2.45
C VAL A 148 -30.62 3.79 1.65
N ILE A 149 -30.79 3.27 0.42
CA ILE A 149 -29.68 3.03 -0.51
C ILE A 149 -29.38 4.35 -1.24
N ASN A 150 -28.77 5.29 -0.52
CA ASN A 150 -28.15 6.44 -1.17
C ASN A 150 -26.74 6.03 -1.61
N PRO A 151 -26.46 6.00 -2.93
CA PRO A 151 -25.10 5.76 -3.40
C PRO A 151 -24.15 6.82 -2.86
N VAL A 152 -22.85 6.53 -2.90
CA VAL A 152 -21.83 7.59 -2.94
C VAL A 152 -22.05 8.30 -4.29
N PRO A 153 -22.73 9.45 -4.35
CA PRO A 153 -22.97 10.10 -5.62
C PRO A 153 -21.66 10.77 -5.99
N TYR A 154 -20.88 10.14 -6.87
CA TYR A 154 -19.80 10.85 -7.53
C TYR A 154 -20.31 11.34 -8.89
N PRO A 155 -20.07 12.61 -9.22
CA PRO A 155 -20.45 13.14 -10.50
C PRO A 155 -19.68 12.41 -11.61
N SER A 156 -20.25 12.35 -12.81
CA SER A 156 -19.63 11.66 -13.97
C SER A 156 -18.20 12.17 -14.27
N TRP A 157 -17.90 13.43 -13.94
CA TRP A 157 -16.57 14.01 -14.06
C TRP A 157 -15.56 13.53 -13.02
N ALA A 158 -15.98 12.87 -11.93
CA ALA A 158 -15.05 12.38 -10.91
C ALA A 158 -14.08 11.34 -11.48
N VAL A 159 -14.53 10.51 -12.42
CA VAL A 159 -13.68 9.55 -13.15
C VAL A 159 -12.62 10.29 -13.96
N ALA A 160 -13.01 11.38 -14.64
CA ALA A 160 -12.07 12.22 -15.37
C ALA A 160 -11.06 12.90 -14.44
N ILE A 161 -11.49 13.40 -13.27
CA ILE A 161 -10.58 13.97 -12.27
C ILE A 161 -9.60 12.93 -11.75
N PHE A 162 -10.05 11.73 -11.38
CA PHE A 162 -9.16 10.67 -10.95
C PHE A 162 -8.15 10.33 -12.03
N THR A 163 -8.59 10.20 -13.28
CA THR A 163 -7.73 9.91 -14.43
C THR A 163 -6.67 10.98 -14.64
N VAL A 164 -7.07 12.26 -14.62
CA VAL A 164 -6.14 13.39 -14.78
C VAL A 164 -5.17 13.46 -13.61
N ALA A 165 -5.66 13.39 -12.37
CA ALA A 165 -4.83 13.43 -11.17
C ALA A 165 -3.82 12.26 -11.13
N GLY A 166 -4.27 11.05 -11.45
CA GLY A 166 -3.42 9.86 -11.55
C GLY A 166 -2.34 10.03 -12.62
N THR A 167 -2.73 10.48 -13.82
CA THR A 167 -1.79 10.68 -14.95
C THR A 167 -0.74 11.73 -14.62
N ILE A 168 -1.14 12.86 -14.01
CA ILE A 168 -0.21 13.89 -13.53
C ILE A 168 0.74 13.31 -12.50
N ALA A 169 0.25 12.48 -11.57
CA ALA A 169 1.09 11.83 -10.57
C ALA A 169 2.14 10.91 -11.17
N PHE A 170 1.76 10.08 -12.14
CA PHE A 170 2.68 9.20 -12.88
C PHE A 170 3.75 9.99 -13.62
N TRP A 171 3.35 11.06 -14.29
CA TRP A 171 4.27 11.97 -14.97
C TRP A 171 5.25 12.62 -14.00
N LEU A 172 4.75 13.12 -12.87
CA LEU A 172 5.59 13.78 -11.89
C LEU A 172 6.60 12.84 -11.25
N GLN A 173 6.19 11.60 -10.98
CA GLN A 173 7.08 10.56 -10.48
C GLN A 173 8.19 10.25 -11.49
N SER A 174 7.84 10.16 -12.77
CA SER A 174 8.78 9.86 -13.84
C SER A 174 9.84 10.95 -14.05
N LEU A 175 9.50 12.20 -13.70
CA LEU A 175 10.37 13.36 -13.87
C LEU A 175 10.99 13.87 -12.56
N LYS A 176 10.78 13.20 -11.43
CA LYS A 176 11.23 13.64 -10.10
C LYS A 176 12.71 14.02 -10.05
N GLU A 177 13.58 13.21 -10.66
CA GLU A 177 15.03 13.44 -10.67
C GLU A 177 15.40 14.66 -11.53
N LYS A 178 14.70 14.88 -12.64
CA LYS A 178 14.91 16.06 -13.52
C LYS A 178 14.41 17.35 -12.87
N PHE A 179 13.25 17.32 -12.19
CA PHE A 179 12.69 18.49 -11.49
C PHE A 179 13.49 18.90 -10.24
N GLN A 180 14.28 18.00 -9.65
CA GLN A 180 15.08 18.32 -8.46
C GLN A 180 16.45 18.92 -8.76
N ALA A 181 16.88 18.94 -10.04
CA ALA A 181 18.18 19.47 -10.46
C ALA A 181 18.28 21.00 -10.34
N ASP A 182 17.19 21.73 -10.58
CA ASP A 182 17.16 23.20 -10.59
C ASP A 182 16.53 23.82 -9.34
N LYS A 183 17.08 24.95 -8.88
CA LYS A 183 16.57 25.67 -7.68
C LYS A 183 15.12 26.17 -7.81
N LEU A 184 14.70 26.66 -8.98
CA LEU A 184 13.32 27.10 -9.24
C LEU A 184 12.35 25.91 -9.22
N HIS A 185 12.71 24.85 -9.93
CA HIS A 185 11.95 23.60 -9.99
C HIS A 185 11.82 22.93 -8.60
N LYS A 186 12.82 23.08 -7.72
CA LYS A 186 12.76 22.62 -6.32
C LYS A 186 11.74 23.37 -5.46
N SER A 187 11.48 24.65 -5.71
CA SER A 187 10.44 25.41 -5.01
C SER A 187 9.05 24.98 -5.49
N LEU A 188 8.87 24.90 -6.81
CA LEU A 188 7.64 24.41 -7.44
C LEU A 188 7.30 22.99 -6.96
N PHE A 189 8.30 22.11 -6.91
CA PHE A 189 8.16 20.75 -6.41
C PHE A 189 7.67 20.76 -4.97
N ARG A 190 8.21 21.61 -4.08
CA ARG A 190 7.73 21.69 -2.68
C ARG A 190 6.26 22.12 -2.57
N LEU A 191 5.84 23.11 -3.35
CA LEU A 191 4.44 23.59 -3.36
C LEU A 191 3.50 22.50 -3.90
N LEU A 192 3.96 21.78 -4.91
CA LEU A 192 3.25 20.64 -5.44
C LEU A 192 3.16 19.50 -4.40
N MET A 193 4.24 19.23 -3.65
CA MET A 193 4.24 18.28 -2.52
C MET A 193 3.24 18.63 -1.42
N THR A 194 3.03 19.91 -1.10
CA THR A 194 2.00 20.29 -0.12
C THR A 194 0.59 20.01 -0.65
N PHE A 195 0.35 20.23 -1.95
CA PHE A 195 -0.91 19.86 -2.59
C PHE A 195 -1.14 18.34 -2.55
N TRP A 196 -0.09 17.53 -2.78
CA TRP A 196 -0.18 16.07 -2.66
C TRP A 196 -0.57 15.60 -1.26
N VAL A 197 -0.05 16.23 -0.20
CA VAL A 197 -0.41 15.88 1.18
C VAL A 197 -1.89 16.16 1.45
N LEU A 198 -2.40 17.30 0.99
CA LEU A 198 -3.83 17.62 1.09
C LEU A 198 -4.69 16.61 0.32
N LEU A 199 -4.25 16.22 -0.87
CA LEU A 199 -4.94 15.23 -1.70
C LEU A 199 -4.97 13.84 -1.02
N ILE A 200 -3.86 13.40 -0.41
CA ILE A 200 -3.84 12.17 0.39
C ILE A 200 -4.88 12.23 1.50
N GLY A 201 -4.98 13.36 2.22
CA GLY A 201 -5.98 13.57 3.26
C GLY A 201 -7.41 13.46 2.72
N LEU A 202 -7.70 14.12 1.59
CA LEU A 202 -9.00 14.08 0.95
C LEU A 202 -9.39 12.68 0.48
N LEU A 203 -8.47 11.97 -0.18
CA LEU A 203 -8.71 10.59 -0.64
C LEU A 203 -8.90 9.63 0.54
N THR A 204 -8.15 9.82 1.62
CA THR A 204 -8.30 9.03 2.85
C THR A 204 -9.67 9.26 3.49
N ALA A 205 -10.13 10.52 3.56
CA ALA A 205 -11.48 10.84 4.00
C ALA A 205 -12.52 10.21 3.07
N GLY A 206 -12.30 10.25 1.75
CA GLY A 206 -13.12 9.57 0.75
C GLY A 206 -13.23 8.06 1.00
N MET A 207 -12.14 7.38 1.34
CA MET A 207 -12.17 5.96 1.69
C MET A 207 -13.01 5.69 2.94
N VAL A 208 -12.87 6.51 3.99
CA VAL A 208 -13.66 6.35 5.22
C VAL A 208 -15.14 6.57 4.93
N VAL A 209 -15.49 7.61 4.18
CA VAL A 209 -16.88 7.87 3.77
C VAL A 209 -17.43 6.72 2.93
N GLY A 210 -16.69 6.25 1.92
CA GLY A 210 -17.10 5.11 1.10
C GLY A 210 -17.33 3.85 1.93
N LEU A 211 -16.44 3.56 2.88
CA LEU A 211 -16.53 2.39 3.74
C LEU A 211 -17.74 2.49 4.68
N THR A 212 -17.98 3.65 5.30
CA THR A 212 -19.13 3.88 6.18
C THR A 212 -20.46 3.78 5.41
N MET A 213 -20.52 4.30 4.19
CA MET A 213 -21.71 4.18 3.34
C MET A 213 -21.98 2.74 2.94
N MET A 214 -20.97 2.00 2.50
CA MET A 214 -21.13 0.57 2.23
C MET A 214 -21.66 -0.13 3.49
N TRP A 215 -21.02 0.08 4.66
CA TRP A 215 -21.43 -0.56 5.93
C TRP A 215 -22.87 -0.24 6.29
N ARG A 216 -23.31 1.00 6.09
CA ARG A 216 -24.69 1.43 6.30
C ARG A 216 -25.65 0.68 5.39
N GLN A 217 -25.34 0.60 4.09
CA GLN A 217 -26.14 -0.12 3.10
C GLN A 217 -26.26 -1.60 3.47
N ARG A 218 -25.16 -2.26 3.85
CA ARG A 218 -25.15 -3.69 4.19
C ARG A 218 -25.86 -4.01 5.50
N ARG A 219 -25.73 -3.17 6.53
CA ARG A 219 -26.51 -3.35 7.79
C ARG A 219 -28.01 -3.25 7.52
N HIS A 220 -28.42 -2.33 6.66
CA HIS A 220 -29.82 -2.19 6.31
C HIS A 220 -30.35 -3.42 5.55
N LEU A 221 -29.59 -3.94 4.58
CA LEU A 221 -29.94 -5.17 3.89
C LEU A 221 -30.05 -6.38 4.82
N ARG A 222 -29.11 -6.51 5.77
CA ARG A 222 -29.18 -7.55 6.80
C ARG A 222 -30.47 -7.47 7.62
N SER A 223 -30.94 -6.25 7.91
CA SER A 223 -32.22 -6.06 8.62
C SER A 223 -33.46 -6.44 7.80
N LEU A 224 -33.37 -6.37 6.47
CA LEU A 224 -34.47 -6.70 5.56
C LEU A 224 -34.51 -8.19 5.18
N ALA A 225 -33.34 -8.80 4.95
CA ALA A 225 -33.21 -10.19 4.49
C ALA A 225 -33.27 -11.24 5.62
N ARG A 226 -33.24 -10.81 6.90
CA ARG A 226 -33.26 -11.66 8.11
C ARG A 226 -32.34 -12.90 7.97
N ASP A 227 -32.90 -14.11 8.08
CA ASP A 227 -32.15 -15.38 8.17
C ASP A 227 -31.67 -15.94 6.80
N GLN A 228 -32.06 -15.31 5.68
CA GLN A 228 -31.63 -15.72 4.33
C GLN A 228 -30.47 -14.86 3.79
N PHE A 229 -29.84 -14.03 4.63
CA PHE A 229 -28.70 -13.24 4.18
C PHE A 229 -27.45 -14.14 4.09
N GLU A 230 -27.21 -14.68 2.89
CA GLU A 230 -26.16 -15.64 2.51
C GLU A 230 -24.71 -15.13 2.74
N ASP A 231 -24.57 -13.92 3.25
CA ASP A 231 -23.32 -13.17 3.36
C ASP A 231 -22.66 -13.24 4.76
N ASP A 232 -23.23 -14.02 5.69
CA ASP A 232 -22.54 -14.41 6.93
C ASP A 232 -21.49 -15.52 6.69
N GLN A 233 -21.46 -16.12 5.49
CA GLN A 233 -20.48 -17.14 5.15
C GLN A 233 -19.22 -16.54 4.50
N TRP A 234 -18.06 -17.00 4.96
CA TRP A 234 -16.77 -16.62 4.39
C TRP A 234 -16.60 -17.26 3.01
N GLY A 235 -16.87 -16.49 1.96
CA GLY A 235 -16.61 -16.93 0.58
C GLY A 235 -15.11 -17.07 0.27
N PHE A 236 -14.78 -17.92 -0.71
CA PHE A 236 -13.41 -18.15 -1.18
C PHE A 236 -12.63 -16.85 -1.45
N GLY A 237 -13.28 -15.86 -2.07
CA GLY A 237 -12.65 -14.56 -2.35
C GLY A 237 -12.24 -13.77 -1.10
N GLN A 238 -12.95 -13.94 0.02
CA GLN A 238 -12.58 -13.28 1.29
C GLN A 238 -11.37 -13.96 1.93
N ILE A 239 -11.31 -15.29 1.87
CA ILE A 239 -10.17 -16.07 2.36
C ILE A 239 -8.94 -15.78 1.51
N ALA A 240 -9.08 -15.76 0.18
CA ALA A 240 -8.02 -15.37 -0.75
C ALA A 240 -7.55 -13.93 -0.51
N ALA A 241 -8.46 -13.01 -0.17
CA ALA A 241 -8.09 -11.65 0.20
C ALA A 241 -7.25 -11.61 1.49
N LEU A 242 -7.60 -12.41 2.51
CA LEU A 242 -6.80 -12.50 3.74
C LEU A 242 -5.41 -13.06 3.49
N THR A 243 -5.27 -14.07 2.63
CA THR A 243 -3.97 -14.66 2.33
C THR A 243 -3.05 -13.70 1.57
N ILE A 244 -3.58 -12.79 0.75
CA ILE A 244 -2.81 -11.70 0.11
C ILE A 244 -2.14 -10.79 1.15
N TRP A 245 -2.74 -10.65 2.35
CA TRP A 245 -2.19 -9.84 3.45
C TRP A 245 -1.25 -10.60 4.37
N ALA A 246 -1.17 -11.94 4.27
CA ALA A 246 -0.30 -12.76 5.12
C ALA A 246 1.18 -12.34 5.12
N PRO A 247 1.80 -11.96 3.98
CA PRO A 247 3.19 -11.50 3.96
C PRO A 247 3.44 -10.30 4.90
N ILE A 248 2.46 -9.42 5.10
CA ILE A 248 2.58 -8.25 5.97
C ILE A 248 2.72 -8.68 7.43
N VAL A 249 1.91 -9.66 7.84
CA VAL A 249 1.93 -10.20 9.21
C VAL A 249 3.26 -10.93 9.46
N VAL A 250 3.71 -11.71 8.48
CA VAL A 250 4.99 -12.43 8.55
C VAL A 250 6.17 -11.46 8.73
N GLU A 251 6.25 -10.41 7.91
CA GLU A 251 7.30 -9.39 8.03
C GLU A 251 7.24 -8.64 9.37
N LEU A 252 6.04 -8.33 9.85
CA LEU A 252 5.88 -7.72 11.17
C LEU A 252 6.43 -8.61 12.28
N ILE A 253 6.16 -9.92 12.22
CA ILE A 253 6.69 -10.89 13.19
C ILE A 253 8.22 -10.96 13.09
N TYR A 254 8.80 -10.97 11.89
CA TYR A 254 10.25 -10.96 11.72
C TYR A 254 10.91 -9.73 12.33
N ILE A 255 10.36 -8.54 12.06
CA ILE A 255 10.88 -7.28 12.61
C ILE A 255 10.75 -7.25 14.14
N LEU A 256 9.62 -7.70 14.69
CA LEU A 256 9.42 -7.78 16.14
C LEU A 256 10.39 -8.78 16.78
N ASN A 257 10.61 -9.94 16.16
CA ASN A 257 11.56 -10.94 16.65
C ASN A 257 12.99 -10.40 16.63
N ASP A 258 13.41 -9.73 15.55
CA ASP A 258 14.73 -9.10 15.47
C ASP A 258 14.92 -8.02 16.55
N LEU A 259 13.91 -7.18 16.79
CA LEU A 259 13.94 -6.22 17.90
C LEU A 259 14.08 -6.89 19.27
N VAL A 260 13.35 -7.97 19.51
CA VAL A 260 13.43 -8.74 20.75
C VAL A 260 14.81 -9.38 20.91
N GLN A 261 15.39 -9.92 19.82
CA GLN A 261 16.76 -10.45 19.80
C GLN A 261 17.80 -9.38 20.16
N ARG A 262 17.71 -8.19 19.55
CA ARG A 262 18.63 -7.07 19.83
C ARG A 262 18.54 -6.59 21.29
N LYS A 263 17.35 -6.63 21.89
CA LYS A 263 17.13 -6.17 23.28
C LYS A 263 17.44 -7.23 24.33
N SER A 264 17.38 -8.53 24.00
CA SER A 264 17.48 -9.63 24.94
C SER A 264 18.70 -10.53 24.71
N LYS A 265 19.72 -10.40 25.59
CA LYS A 265 20.86 -11.34 25.66
C LYS A 265 20.45 -12.79 25.95
N ARG A 266 19.28 -13.00 26.56
CA ARG A 266 18.75 -14.34 26.90
C ARG A 266 18.10 -15.00 25.68
N TRP A 267 17.36 -14.22 24.90
CA TRP A 267 16.72 -14.70 23.68
C TRP A 267 17.74 -15.00 22.59
N ASN A 268 18.79 -14.17 22.46
CA ASN A 268 19.88 -14.43 21.51
C ASN A 268 20.59 -15.77 21.78
N ARG A 269 20.88 -16.09 23.05
CA ARG A 269 21.43 -17.40 23.45
C ARG A 269 20.50 -18.57 23.12
N TRP A 270 19.19 -18.40 23.32
CA TRP A 270 18.22 -19.44 23.02
C TRP A 270 18.09 -19.68 21.52
N ASN A 271 18.08 -18.61 20.72
CA ASN A 271 18.00 -18.69 19.27
C ASN A 271 19.27 -19.30 18.64
N GLN A 272 20.45 -18.96 19.17
CA GLN A 272 21.71 -19.64 18.78
C GLN A 272 21.68 -21.14 19.11
N THR A 273 21.10 -21.52 20.25
CA THR A 273 20.96 -22.94 20.63
C THR A 273 20.03 -23.66 19.64
N ILE A 274 18.92 -23.04 19.28
CA ILE A 274 17.95 -23.60 18.32
C ILE A 274 18.53 -23.65 16.90
N SER A 275 19.24 -22.61 16.44
CA SER A 275 19.84 -22.60 15.11
C SER A 275 20.92 -23.67 14.94
N VAL A 276 21.68 -23.98 16.00
CA VAL A 276 22.63 -25.10 16.02
C VAL A 276 21.92 -26.45 15.89
N TYR A 277 20.71 -26.59 16.44
CA TYR A 277 19.88 -27.80 16.28
C TYR A 277 19.30 -27.96 14.87
N PHE A 278 18.92 -26.87 14.20
CA PHE A 278 18.31 -26.91 12.86
C PHE A 278 19.29 -26.77 11.69
N SER A 279 20.52 -26.30 11.93
CA SER A 279 21.56 -26.22 10.91
C SER A 279 22.95 -26.51 11.51
N PRO A 280 23.36 -27.79 11.58
CA PRO A 280 24.68 -28.18 12.09
C PRO A 280 25.86 -27.64 11.26
N LYS A 281 25.60 -27.17 10.04
CA LYS A 281 26.64 -26.74 9.08
C LYS A 281 27.20 -25.35 9.39
N ALA A 282 26.51 -24.50 10.15
CA ALA A 282 26.99 -23.15 10.49
C ALA A 282 28.15 -23.15 11.50
N LEU A 283 28.37 -24.25 12.23
CA LEU A 283 29.46 -24.37 13.21
C LEU A 283 30.81 -24.72 12.56
N GLN A 284 30.80 -25.17 11.30
CA GLN A 284 32.00 -25.63 10.60
C GLN A 284 32.75 -24.48 9.89
N GLU A 285 32.06 -23.37 9.57
CA GLU A 285 32.69 -22.18 8.96
C GLU A 285 33.40 -21.28 9.99
N ASP A 286 32.86 -21.16 11.22
CA ASP A 286 33.49 -20.34 12.27
C ASP A 286 34.70 -21.02 12.95
N GLN A 287 34.93 -22.31 12.71
CA GLN A 287 36.03 -23.07 13.31
C GLN A 287 37.23 -23.29 12.37
N ALA A 288 37.13 -22.83 11.12
CA ALA A 288 38.16 -23.03 10.09
C ALA A 288 39.22 -21.90 10.00
N THR A 289 39.38 -21.08 11.03
CA THR A 289 40.54 -20.17 11.14
C THR A 289 41.19 -20.21 12.54
N PRO A 290 42.18 -21.09 12.76
CA PRO A 290 43.09 -20.94 13.89
C PRO A 290 44.20 -19.94 13.53
N ARG A 291 44.29 -18.90 14.37
CA ARG A 291 45.42 -17.98 14.53
C ARG A 291 46.80 -18.64 14.37
N SER A 292 47.68 -18.01 13.61
CA SER A 292 49.12 -17.96 13.92
C SER A 292 49.45 -16.56 14.48
N ASN A 293 50.19 -16.57 15.58
CA ASN A 293 50.46 -15.46 16.50
C ASN A 293 51.33 -14.32 15.90
N PRO A 294 51.30 -13.12 16.53
CA PRO A 294 52.19 -12.01 16.24
C PRO A 294 53.46 -12.07 17.10
N GLN A 295 54.60 -11.64 16.57
CA GLN A 295 55.74 -11.21 17.39
C GLN A 295 56.38 -9.93 16.79
N PRO A 296 56.74 -8.92 17.60
CA PRO A 296 57.22 -7.62 17.15
C PRO A 296 58.75 -7.52 17.25
N GLU A 297 59.40 -6.84 16.31
CA GLU A 297 60.77 -6.35 16.49
C GLU A 297 61.02 -5.05 15.70
N MET A 298 61.95 -4.26 16.22
CA MET A 298 61.99 -2.80 16.26
C MET A 298 63.30 -2.29 15.60
N LYS A 299 63.27 -1.11 14.94
CA LYS A 299 64.41 -0.18 14.63
C LYS A 299 65.50 -0.70 13.67
N GLU A 300 66.29 0.08 12.91
CA GLU A 300 66.42 1.50 12.55
C GLU A 300 67.44 1.60 11.38
N HIS A 301 67.38 2.71 10.61
CA HIS A 301 68.49 3.42 9.94
C HIS A 301 69.13 2.88 8.64
N GLY A 302 69.15 3.76 7.64
CA GLY A 302 70.00 3.71 6.44
C GLY A 302 69.68 4.87 5.49
N ALA A 303 70.37 5.99 5.65
CA ALA A 303 70.15 7.28 5.00
C ALA A 303 70.75 7.41 3.58
N SER A 304 70.49 8.58 2.97
CA SER A 304 71.12 9.20 1.79
C SER A 304 70.34 8.99 0.48
N GLY A 305 69.81 10.00 -0.22
CA GLY A 305 70.02 11.45 -0.18
C GLY A 305 70.06 11.96 -1.62
N ARG A 306 69.03 12.69 -2.07
CA ARG A 306 69.18 13.73 -3.10
C ARG A 306 67.98 14.68 -3.10
N VAL A 307 68.26 15.90 -2.67
CA VAL A 307 67.43 17.10 -2.81
C VAL A 307 67.91 17.81 -4.08
N THR A 308 66.99 18.28 -4.92
CA THR A 308 67.10 19.60 -5.57
C THR A 308 65.72 20.14 -5.89
N GLU A 309 65.57 21.42 -5.54
CA GLU A 309 64.42 22.31 -5.51
C GLU A 309 63.94 22.83 -6.88
N VAL A 310 62.63 23.17 -6.93
CA VAL A 310 61.98 24.46 -7.34
C VAL A 310 62.31 25.00 -8.76
N ALA A 311 61.36 25.35 -9.64
CA ALA A 311 60.41 26.46 -9.47
C ALA A 311 59.20 26.44 -10.42
N SER A 312 58.18 27.17 -9.97
CA SER A 312 56.98 27.64 -10.64
C SER A 312 57.22 28.56 -11.84
N SER A 313 56.47 28.34 -12.92
CA SER A 313 55.69 29.33 -13.68
C SER A 313 54.79 28.62 -14.69
#